data_AF-A0A350PKZ7-F1
#
_entry.id   AF-A0A350PKZ7-F1
#
_cell.length_a   1.000
_cell.length_b   1.000
_cell.length_c   1.000
_cell.angle_alpha   90.00
_cell.angle_beta   90.00
_cell.angle_gamma   90.00
#
_symmetry.space_group_name_H-M   'P 1'
#
loop_
_entity.id
_entity.type
_entity.pdbx_description
1 polymer ?
#
loop_
_entity_poly.entity_id
_entity_poly.type
_entity_poly.pdbx_seq_one_letter_code
_entity_poly.pdbx_strand_id
1 'polypeptide(L)'
;MAKLPFNIPQSLRSFNERFEKNPKTGITKLSRHLKKRGPDAVGHFLLAWFYHLDDQNSLAIKEALKAKNYAPGSPLMEHLHYFLVHPEKFEAAVPVKSYTSSKKLNQSNRKSPILDLDSLIAMLEAVESQRIQIPAEGEPYDDSDLSEQAEAVDDIISETLAKIHVAQGKKQKAIEMYNQLKEINPDKAEHYQSEIEKLKK
;
A
#
# COMPACT_ATOMS: atom_id res chain seq x y z
N MET A 1 18.25 31.86 -6.02
CA MET A 1 17.62 30.53 -5.94
C MET A 1 18.41 29.54 -6.78
N ALA A 2 18.49 28.27 -6.37
CA ALA A 2 18.93 27.20 -7.26
C ALA A 2 17.98 27.17 -8.48
N LYS A 3 18.54 27.22 -9.68
CA LYS A 3 17.78 27.15 -10.93
C LYS A 3 17.08 25.79 -10.94
N LEU A 4 15.75 25.78 -10.84
CA LEU A 4 15.01 24.55 -11.08
C LEU A 4 15.28 24.13 -12.54
N PRO A 5 15.52 22.84 -12.81
CA PRO A 5 15.82 22.37 -14.16
C PRO A 5 14.62 22.43 -15.11
N PHE A 6 13.48 22.98 -14.67
CA PHE A 6 12.24 23.05 -15.43
C PHE A 6 11.47 24.34 -15.19
N ASN A 7 10.58 24.68 -16.11
CA ASN A 7 9.78 25.90 -16.06
C ASN A 7 8.53 25.71 -15.20
N ILE A 8 8.29 26.62 -14.24
CA ILE A 8 7.11 26.58 -13.38
C ILE A 8 5.88 27.08 -14.16
N PRO A 9 4.74 26.36 -14.12
CA PRO A 9 3.49 26.80 -14.73
C PRO A 9 3.08 28.19 -14.25
N GLN A 10 2.51 29.01 -15.15
CA GLN A 10 2.15 30.40 -14.85
C GLN A 10 1.25 30.54 -13.61
N SER A 11 0.33 29.58 -13.40
CA SER A 11 -0.56 29.58 -12.23
C SER A 11 0.17 29.49 -10.88
N LEU A 12 1.38 28.93 -10.87
CA LEU A 12 2.17 28.69 -9.66
C LEU A 12 3.29 29.72 -9.44
N ARG A 13 3.62 30.53 -10.45
CA ARG A 13 4.68 31.56 -10.36
C ARG A 13 4.45 32.58 -9.24
N SER A 14 3.20 33.01 -9.07
CA SER A 14 2.84 33.98 -8.04
C SER A 14 3.13 33.48 -6.61
N PHE A 15 3.09 32.16 -6.38
CA PHE A 15 3.44 31.58 -5.07
C PHE A 15 4.95 31.58 -4.85
N ASN A 16 5.76 31.43 -5.90
CA ASN A 16 7.21 31.52 -5.82
C ASN A 16 7.68 32.94 -5.46
N GLU A 17 7.14 33.96 -6.14
CA GLU A 17 7.43 35.36 -5.81
C GLU A 17 7.04 35.72 -4.36
N ARG A 18 5.93 35.16 -3.87
CA ARG A 18 5.49 35.35 -2.48
C ARG A 18 6.41 34.64 -1.49
N PHE A 19 6.88 33.43 -1.84
CA PHE A 19 7.83 32.69 -1.02
C PHE A 19 9.17 33.44 -0.89
N GLU A 20 9.67 34.03 -1.98
CA GLU A 20 10.87 34.87 -1.98
C GLU A 20 10.76 36.06 -1.02
N LYS A 21 9.59 36.71 -0.97
CA LYS A 21 9.35 37.82 -0.06
C LYS A 21 9.19 37.37 1.40
N ASN A 22 8.42 36.30 1.62
CA ASN A 22 8.09 35.80 2.95
C ASN A 22 7.79 34.29 2.92
N PRO A 23 8.73 33.42 3.34
CA PRO A 23 8.65 31.97 3.12
C PRO A 23 7.42 31.34 3.78
N LYS A 24 7.16 31.68 5.05
CA LYS A 24 6.01 31.18 5.82
C LYS A 24 4.66 31.52 5.16
N THR A 25 4.56 32.72 4.59
CA THR A 25 3.32 33.15 3.93
C THR A 25 3.12 32.46 2.58
N GLY A 26 4.21 32.22 1.84
CA GLY A 26 4.20 31.45 0.59
C GLY A 26 3.72 30.01 0.82
N ILE A 27 4.30 29.32 1.81
CA ILE A 27 3.94 27.93 2.18
C ILE A 27 2.46 27.84 2.59
N THR A 28 1.98 28.73 3.45
CA THR A 28 0.60 28.69 3.94
C THR A 28 -0.43 29.02 2.87
N LYS A 29 -0.11 29.89 1.91
CA LYS A 29 -0.98 30.21 0.78
C LYS A 29 -0.99 29.08 -0.24
N LEU A 30 0.17 28.51 -0.57
CA LEU A 30 0.29 27.39 -1.49
C LEU A 30 -0.41 26.13 -0.94
N SER A 31 -0.19 25.77 0.33
CA SER A 31 -0.86 24.62 0.93
C SER A 31 -2.39 24.77 0.95
N ARG A 32 -2.91 25.98 1.24
CA ARG A 32 -4.35 26.27 1.15
C ARG A 32 -4.87 26.16 -0.29
N HIS A 33 -4.09 26.58 -1.28
CA HIS A 33 -4.43 26.47 -2.69
C HIS A 33 -4.53 25.01 -3.13
N LEU A 34 -3.55 24.17 -2.77
CA LEU A 34 -3.53 22.75 -3.11
C LEU A 34 -4.69 21.98 -2.48
N LYS A 35 -5.06 22.30 -1.24
CA LYS A 35 -6.25 21.71 -0.58
C LYS A 35 -7.55 21.94 -1.38
N LYS A 36 -7.64 23.01 -2.17
CA LYS A 36 -8.84 23.35 -2.96
C LYS A 36 -8.78 22.83 -4.40
N ARG A 37 -7.58 22.69 -4.98
CA ARG A 37 -7.39 22.42 -6.41
C ARG A 37 -7.45 20.92 -6.77
N GLY A 38 -7.35 20.03 -5.78
CA GLY A 38 -7.38 18.58 -6.01
C GLY A 38 -5.99 17.98 -6.32
N PRO A 39 -5.90 16.91 -7.12
CA PRO A 39 -4.65 16.20 -7.38
C PRO A 39 -3.71 17.01 -8.29
N ASP A 40 -2.67 17.63 -7.72
CA ASP A 40 -1.70 18.46 -8.44
C ASP A 40 -0.26 18.08 -8.10
N ALA A 41 0.37 17.28 -8.95
CA ALA A 41 1.75 16.82 -8.74
C ALA A 41 2.77 17.96 -8.68
N VAL A 42 2.65 18.96 -9.57
CA VAL A 42 3.62 20.07 -9.65
C VAL A 42 3.45 21.02 -8.46
N GLY A 43 2.21 21.22 -8.02
CA GLY A 43 1.91 21.98 -6.82
C GLY A 43 2.51 21.34 -5.56
N HIS A 44 2.31 20.04 -5.37
CA HIS A 44 2.89 19.29 -4.25
C HIS A 44 4.42 19.22 -4.33
N PHE A 45 5.01 19.16 -5.53
CA PHE A 45 6.45 19.33 -5.72
C PHE A 45 6.95 20.67 -5.19
N LEU A 46 6.31 21.79 -5.56
CA LEU A 46 6.75 23.12 -5.13
C LEU A 46 6.62 23.29 -3.62
N LEU A 47 5.54 22.74 -3.05
CA LEU A 47 5.34 22.77 -1.61
C LEU A 47 6.42 21.95 -0.88
N ALA A 48 6.78 20.77 -1.39
CA ALA A 48 7.88 19.97 -0.88
C ALA A 48 9.21 20.73 -0.94
N TRP A 49 9.48 21.40 -2.07
CA TRP A 49 10.67 22.23 -2.25
C TRP A 49 10.71 23.41 -1.26
N PHE A 50 9.59 24.10 -1.04
CA PHE A 50 9.52 25.19 -0.06
C PHE A 50 9.73 24.71 1.37
N TYR A 51 9.20 23.54 1.73
CA TYR A 51 9.48 22.95 3.04
C TYR A 51 10.95 22.56 3.20
N HIS A 52 11.59 22.06 2.14
CA HIS A 52 13.02 21.76 2.16
C HIS A 52 13.86 23.04 2.35
N LEU A 53 13.50 24.13 1.68
CA LEU A 53 14.18 25.43 1.84
C LEU A 53 13.95 26.09 3.21
N ASP A 54 12.87 25.75 3.90
CA ASP A 54 12.55 26.21 5.26
C ASP A 54 13.04 25.23 6.35
N ASP A 55 13.94 24.29 5.99
CA ASP A 55 14.52 23.25 6.85
C ASP A 55 13.51 22.25 7.46
N GLN A 56 12.27 22.21 6.94
CA GLN A 56 11.21 21.31 7.39
C GLN A 56 11.19 19.99 6.61
N ASN A 57 12.27 19.21 6.72
CA ASN A 57 12.51 18.01 5.91
C ASN A 57 11.40 16.94 6.04
N SER A 58 10.81 16.76 7.21
CA SER A 58 9.73 15.78 7.42
C SER A 58 8.49 16.10 6.58
N LEU A 59 8.09 17.38 6.54
CA LEU A 59 6.97 17.85 5.72
C LEU A 59 7.34 17.84 4.23
N ALA A 60 8.59 18.16 3.90
CA ALA A 60 9.09 18.10 2.54
C ALA A 60 8.94 16.68 1.95
N ILE A 61 9.36 15.65 2.69
CA ILE A 61 9.24 14.24 2.28
C ILE A 61 7.76 13.85 2.13
N LYS A 62 6.90 14.24 3.08
CA LYS A 62 5.47 13.94 3.03
C LYS A 62 4.80 14.49 1.77
N GLU A 63 5.09 15.74 1.42
CA GLU A 63 4.55 16.36 0.20
C GLU A 63 5.19 15.79 -1.06
N ALA A 64 6.47 15.40 -1.01
CA ALA A 64 7.14 14.74 -2.12
C ALA A 64 6.52 13.37 -2.45
N LEU A 65 6.14 12.59 -1.44
CA LEU A 65 5.44 11.32 -1.63
C LEU A 65 4.04 11.53 -2.23
N LYS A 66 3.33 12.61 -1.87
CA LYS A 66 2.06 12.96 -2.54
C LYS A 66 2.29 13.30 -4.01
N ALA A 67 3.33 14.08 -4.33
CA ALA A 67 3.68 14.39 -5.71
C ALA A 67 3.96 13.12 -6.53
N LYS A 68 4.68 12.14 -5.94
CA LYS A 68 4.86 10.80 -6.52
C LYS A 68 3.54 10.10 -6.77
N ASN A 69 2.63 10.10 -5.81
CA ASN A 69 1.33 9.44 -5.95
C ASN A 69 0.47 10.06 -7.06
N TYR A 70 0.55 11.37 -7.25
CA TYR A 70 -0.16 12.06 -8.34
C TYR A 70 0.48 11.90 -9.72
N ALA A 71 1.80 11.64 -9.78
CA ALA A 71 2.52 11.45 -11.04
C ALA A 71 3.56 10.31 -10.95
N PRO A 72 3.13 9.05 -10.80
CA PRO A 72 4.03 7.90 -10.57
C PRO A 72 4.89 7.54 -11.78
N GLY A 73 4.51 7.98 -13.00
CA GLY A 73 5.29 7.76 -14.22
C GLY A 73 6.34 8.83 -14.50
N SER A 74 6.40 9.91 -13.71
CA SER A 74 7.39 10.96 -13.90
C SER A 74 8.70 10.58 -13.20
N PRO A 75 9.83 10.44 -13.93
CA PRO A 75 11.11 10.04 -13.32
C PRO A 75 11.55 10.95 -12.17
N LEU A 76 11.28 12.24 -12.31
CA LEU A 76 11.57 13.26 -11.29
C LEU A 76 10.72 13.11 -10.02
N MET A 77 9.40 12.92 -10.16
CA MET A 77 8.49 12.83 -9.01
C MET A 77 8.68 11.52 -8.25
N GLU A 78 8.97 10.44 -8.98
CA GLU A 78 9.22 9.13 -8.39
C GLU A 78 10.34 9.15 -7.35
N HIS A 79 11.39 9.94 -7.60
CA HIS A 79 12.59 10.03 -6.78
C HIS A 79 12.71 11.37 -6.03
N LEU A 80 11.67 12.19 -6.04
CA LEU A 80 11.70 13.53 -5.44
C LEU A 80 12.10 13.51 -3.96
N HIS A 81 11.53 12.60 -3.19
CA HIS A 81 11.83 12.45 -1.77
C HIS A 81 13.31 12.07 -1.51
N TYR A 82 13.91 11.30 -2.41
CA TYR A 82 15.33 10.96 -2.36
C TYR A 82 16.20 12.19 -2.68
N PHE A 83 15.87 12.93 -3.73
CA PHE A 83 16.60 14.15 -4.11
C PHE A 83 16.60 15.22 -3.01
N LEU A 84 15.53 15.36 -2.23
CA LEU A 84 15.48 16.36 -1.16
C LEU A 84 16.40 16.04 0.04
N VAL A 85 16.78 14.77 0.21
CA VAL A 85 17.64 14.31 1.32
C VAL A 85 19.09 14.14 0.85
N HIS A 86 19.31 13.91 -0.44
CA HIS A 86 20.63 13.63 -0.99
C HIS A 86 21.49 14.90 -1.07
N PRO A 87 22.81 14.85 -0.74
CA PRO A 87 23.70 16.00 -0.84
C PRO A 87 23.79 16.57 -2.27
N GLU A 88 23.75 15.68 -3.27
CA GLU A 88 23.80 16.04 -4.70
C GLU A 88 22.44 16.47 -5.28
N LYS A 89 21.37 16.45 -4.47
CA LYS A 89 20.03 16.91 -4.84
C LYS A 89 19.50 16.25 -6.11
N PHE A 90 19.17 17.05 -7.13
CA PHE A 90 18.63 16.58 -8.41
C PHE A 90 19.67 15.93 -9.33
N GLU A 91 20.96 16.08 -9.03
CA GLU A 91 22.05 15.45 -9.77
C GLU A 91 22.40 14.06 -9.22
N ALA A 92 21.74 13.63 -8.13
CA ALA A 92 21.99 12.34 -7.52
C ALA A 92 21.69 11.19 -8.50
N ALA A 93 22.64 10.26 -8.62
CA ALA A 93 22.48 9.09 -9.48
C ALA A 93 21.32 8.21 -8.99
N VAL A 94 20.30 8.04 -9.83
CA VAL A 94 19.18 7.13 -9.56
C VAL A 94 19.44 5.79 -10.25
N PRO A 95 19.37 4.66 -9.53
CA PRO A 95 19.50 3.35 -10.16
C PRO A 95 18.33 3.15 -11.14
N VAL A 96 18.63 3.13 -12.43
CA VAL A 96 17.64 2.80 -13.46
C VAL A 96 17.33 1.32 -13.30
N LYS A 97 16.15 0.99 -12.76
CA LYS A 97 15.66 -0.39 -12.79
C LYS A 97 15.33 -0.71 -14.26
N SER A 98 16.33 -1.14 -15.03
CA SER A 98 16.06 -1.84 -16.27
C SER A 98 15.41 -3.16 -15.86
N TYR A 99 14.08 -3.19 -15.83
CA TYR A 99 13.39 -4.46 -15.96
C TYR A 99 13.83 -4.98 -17.33
N THR A 100 14.86 -5.83 -17.35
CA THR A 100 15.15 -6.67 -18.52
C THR A 100 13.92 -7.54 -18.69
N SER A 101 12.96 -7.04 -19.47
CA SER A 101 11.72 -7.72 -19.82
C SER A 101 12.07 -8.83 -20.81
N SER A 102 12.68 -9.88 -20.28
CA SER A 102 12.86 -11.15 -20.95
C SER A 102 12.58 -12.29 -19.97
N LYS A 103 11.54 -12.12 -19.15
CA LYS A 103 10.73 -13.26 -18.73
C LYS A 103 9.35 -13.02 -19.31
N LYS A 104 9.16 -13.42 -20.58
CA LYS A 104 7.81 -13.72 -21.06
C LYS A 104 7.25 -14.71 -20.07
N LEU A 105 6.30 -14.27 -19.26
CA LEU A 105 5.55 -15.17 -18.40
C LEU A 105 4.91 -16.16 -19.36
N ASN A 106 5.37 -17.41 -19.38
CA ASN A 106 4.70 -18.47 -20.14
C ASN A 106 3.30 -18.59 -19.52
N GLN A 107 2.34 -17.88 -20.10
CA GLN A 107 0.91 -18.08 -19.88
C GLN A 107 0.47 -19.38 -20.56
N SER A 108 1.27 -20.44 -20.41
CA SER A 108 0.84 -21.78 -20.73
C SER A 108 -0.22 -22.16 -19.70
N ASN A 109 -1.47 -21.97 -20.11
CA ASN A 109 -2.61 -22.76 -19.68
C ASN A 109 -3.08 -22.63 -18.22
N ARG A 110 -2.84 -21.49 -17.56
CA ARG A 110 -3.62 -21.15 -16.37
C ARG A 110 -4.93 -20.48 -16.81
N LYS A 111 -6.02 -21.25 -16.87
CA LYS A 111 -7.37 -20.67 -16.83
C LYS A 111 -7.53 -20.03 -15.44
N SER A 112 -7.09 -18.78 -15.29
CA SER A 112 -7.32 -18.02 -14.06
C SER A 112 -8.83 -17.81 -13.89
N PRO A 113 -9.40 -17.97 -12.68
CA PRO A 113 -10.82 -17.73 -12.39
C PRO A 113 -11.32 -16.34 -12.81
N ILE A 114 -10.40 -15.40 -13.04
CA ILE A 114 -10.68 -14.02 -13.46
C ILE A 114 -11.29 -13.94 -14.88
N LEU A 115 -11.13 -14.97 -15.72
CA LEU A 115 -11.70 -14.98 -17.08
C LEU A 115 -13.11 -15.57 -17.14
N ASP A 116 -13.61 -16.19 -16.08
CA ASP A 116 -14.98 -16.69 -16.00
C ASP A 116 -15.85 -15.64 -15.31
N LEU A 117 -16.30 -14.67 -16.11
CA LEU A 117 -17.08 -13.53 -15.65
C LEU A 117 -18.36 -13.99 -14.92
N ASP A 118 -18.99 -15.07 -15.37
CA ASP A 118 -20.22 -15.60 -14.76
C ASP A 118 -19.95 -16.19 -13.37
N SER A 119 -18.81 -16.87 -13.19
CA SER A 119 -18.39 -17.37 -11.87
C SER A 119 -18.03 -16.24 -10.90
N LEU A 120 -17.37 -15.18 -11.40
CA LEU A 120 -17.10 -13.96 -10.63
C LEU A 120 -18.39 -13.23 -10.24
N ILE A 121 -19.34 -13.11 -11.16
CA ILE A 121 -20.65 -12.49 -10.90
C ILE A 121 -21.38 -13.28 -9.82
N ALA A 122 -21.46 -14.61 -9.94
CA ALA A 122 -22.10 -15.46 -8.94
C ALA A 122 -21.43 -15.34 -7.56
N MET A 123 -20.09 -15.24 -7.53
CA MET A 123 -19.34 -15.07 -6.28
C MET A 123 -19.56 -13.69 -5.64
N LEU A 124 -19.63 -12.62 -6.44
CA LEU A 124 -19.90 -11.26 -5.94
C LEU A 124 -21.36 -11.07 -5.53
N GLU A 125 -22.31 -11.65 -6.26
CA GLU A 125 -23.74 -11.66 -5.91
C GLU A 125 -23.98 -12.40 -4.59
N ALA A 126 -23.30 -13.54 -4.39
CA ALA A 126 -23.31 -14.23 -3.11
C ALA A 126 -22.79 -13.33 -1.96
N VAL A 127 -21.75 -12.53 -2.20
CA VAL A 127 -21.14 -11.64 -1.20
C VAL A 127 -21.99 -10.38 -0.93
N GLU A 128 -22.76 -9.86 -1.90
CA GLU A 128 -23.66 -8.72 -1.65
C GLU A 128 -24.73 -9.04 -0.59
N SER A 129 -25.14 -10.31 -0.47
CA SER A 129 -26.04 -10.76 0.61
C SER A 129 -25.43 -10.70 2.01
N GLN A 130 -24.09 -10.61 2.12
CA GLN A 130 -23.33 -10.50 3.37
C GLN A 130 -22.78 -9.10 3.63
N ARG A 131 -23.35 -8.05 3.02
CA ARG A 131 -23.00 -6.67 3.38
C ARG A 131 -23.34 -6.42 4.85
N ILE A 132 -22.32 -6.01 5.61
CA ILE A 132 -22.48 -5.53 6.99
C ILE A 132 -23.43 -4.34 6.96
N GLN A 133 -24.64 -4.52 7.49
CA GLN A 133 -25.57 -3.42 7.71
C GLN A 133 -25.08 -2.68 8.95
N ILE A 134 -24.62 -1.43 8.75
CA ILE A 134 -24.29 -0.55 9.87
C ILE A 134 -25.63 -0.13 10.48
N PRO A 135 -25.94 -0.49 11.74
CA PRO A 135 -27.20 -0.11 12.36
C PRO A 135 -27.33 1.43 12.36
N ALA A 136 -28.49 1.94 11.99
CA ALA A 136 -28.78 3.37 12.12
C ALA A 136 -28.77 3.76 13.61
N GLU A 137 -28.48 5.03 13.92
CA GLU A 137 -28.47 5.50 15.31
C GLU A 137 -29.82 5.22 15.99
N GLY A 138 -29.83 4.31 16.97
CA GLY A 138 -31.01 3.94 17.76
C GLY A 138 -31.49 2.49 17.64
N GLU A 139 -30.93 1.67 16.74
CA GLU A 139 -31.22 0.24 16.65
C GLU A 139 -30.41 -0.58 17.68
N PRO A 140 -30.97 -1.64 18.28
CA PRO A 140 -30.25 -2.49 19.22
C PRO A 140 -29.09 -3.21 18.53
N TYR A 141 -27.88 -3.04 19.06
CA TYR A 141 -26.68 -3.75 18.60
C TYR A 141 -26.69 -5.19 19.17
N ASP A 142 -26.55 -6.18 18.29
CA ASP A 142 -26.35 -7.56 18.68
C ASP A 142 -24.88 -7.76 19.11
N ASP A 143 -24.65 -7.79 20.42
CA ASP A 143 -23.33 -8.02 21.04
C ASP A 143 -23.08 -9.51 21.31
N SER A 144 -23.72 -10.39 20.54
CA SER A 144 -23.47 -11.83 20.66
C SER A 144 -22.01 -12.16 20.35
N ASP A 145 -21.42 -13.02 21.18
CA ASP A 145 -20.04 -13.49 20.98
C ASP A 145 -19.99 -14.44 19.78
N LEU A 146 -19.61 -13.89 18.62
CA LEU A 146 -19.48 -14.65 17.37
C LEU A 146 -18.19 -15.47 17.29
N SER A 147 -17.40 -15.54 18.37
CA SER A 147 -16.12 -16.28 18.39
C SER A 147 -16.31 -17.74 17.97
N GLU A 148 -17.39 -18.40 18.39
CA GLU A 148 -17.68 -19.78 18.04
C GLU A 148 -17.98 -19.96 16.54
N GLN A 149 -18.67 -18.99 15.93
CA GLN A 149 -19.02 -19.04 14.50
C GLN A 149 -17.80 -18.75 13.61
N ALA A 150 -16.89 -17.88 14.06
CA ALA A 150 -15.64 -17.62 13.37
C ALA A 150 -14.70 -18.85 13.35
N GLU A 151 -14.84 -19.76 14.31
CA GLU A 151 -14.12 -21.03 14.31
C GLU A 151 -14.62 -22.05 13.28
N ALA A 152 -15.80 -21.84 12.68
CA ALA A 152 -16.43 -22.80 11.76
C ALA A 152 -15.94 -22.67 10.30
N VAL A 153 -14.98 -21.79 10.01
CA VAL A 153 -14.37 -21.67 8.67
C VAL A 153 -13.26 -22.72 8.51
N ASP A 154 -13.65 -24.00 8.51
CA ASP A 154 -12.73 -25.15 8.42
C ASP A 154 -12.08 -25.32 7.03
N ASP A 155 -12.57 -24.62 6.00
CA ASP A 155 -12.12 -24.83 4.61
C ASP A 155 -10.80 -24.12 4.25
N ILE A 156 -10.33 -23.16 5.07
CA ILE A 156 -9.12 -22.39 4.75
C ILE A 156 -7.89 -23.02 5.41
N ILE A 157 -7.17 -23.83 4.64
CA ILE A 157 -5.95 -24.49 5.14
C ILE A 157 -4.72 -23.68 4.73
N SER A 158 -4.07 -23.01 5.69
CA SER A 158 -2.84 -22.24 5.45
C SER A 158 -1.84 -22.36 6.60
N GLU A 159 -0.54 -22.24 6.29
CA GLU A 159 0.52 -22.29 7.30
C GLU A 159 0.38 -21.16 8.33
N THR A 160 -0.01 -19.96 7.89
CA THR A 160 -0.24 -18.81 8.77
C THR A 160 -1.37 -19.08 9.75
N LEU A 161 -2.47 -19.67 9.30
CA LEU A 161 -3.59 -20.00 10.18
C LEU A 161 -3.23 -21.12 11.16
N ALA A 162 -2.46 -22.12 10.73
CA ALA A 162 -1.91 -23.12 11.65
C ALA A 162 -1.06 -22.48 12.77
N LYS A 163 -0.20 -21.49 12.45
CA LYS A 163 0.58 -20.73 13.45
C LYS A 163 -0.30 -19.91 14.40
N ILE A 164 -1.39 -19.32 13.90
CA ILE A 164 -2.35 -18.59 14.74
C ILE A 164 -3.00 -19.55 15.76
N HIS A 165 -3.43 -20.74 15.34
CA HIS A 165 -3.98 -21.73 16.27
C HIS A 165 -2.98 -22.19 17.33
N VAL A 166 -1.69 -22.30 16.98
CA VAL A 166 -0.62 -22.55 17.96
C VAL A 166 -0.54 -21.41 18.98
N ALA A 167 -0.54 -20.15 18.53
CA ALA A 167 -0.49 -18.99 19.42
C ALA A 167 -1.73 -18.90 20.34
N GLN A 168 -2.89 -19.37 19.87
CA GLN A 168 -4.13 -19.47 20.65
C GLN A 168 -4.16 -20.68 21.60
N GLY A 169 -3.11 -21.51 21.64
CA GLY A 169 -3.06 -22.72 22.48
C GLY A 169 -3.85 -23.91 21.93
N LYS A 170 -4.47 -23.79 20.75
CA LYS A 170 -5.26 -24.84 20.09
C LYS A 170 -4.35 -25.78 19.30
N LYS A 171 -3.44 -26.47 20.02
CA LYS A 171 -2.41 -27.35 19.42
C LYS A 171 -2.99 -28.46 18.54
N GLN A 172 -4.13 -29.04 18.92
CA GLN A 172 -4.74 -30.14 18.18
C GLN A 172 -5.21 -29.72 16.79
N LYS A 173 -5.94 -28.59 16.68
CA LYS A 173 -6.37 -28.01 15.40
C LYS A 173 -5.17 -27.66 14.52
N ALA A 174 -4.12 -27.08 15.10
CA ALA A 174 -2.90 -26.78 14.35
C ALA A 174 -2.22 -28.03 13.76
N ILE A 175 -2.18 -29.14 14.50
CA ILE A 175 -1.64 -30.42 14.02
C ILE A 175 -2.45 -30.98 12.86
N GLU A 176 -3.78 -30.92 12.94
CA GLU A 176 -4.68 -31.37 11.87
C GLU A 176 -4.45 -30.56 10.58
N MET A 177 -4.34 -29.24 10.69
CA MET A 177 -4.02 -28.37 9.57
C MET A 177 -2.63 -28.64 8.97
N TYR A 178 -1.60 -28.88 9.79
CA TYR A 178 -0.27 -29.23 9.27
C TYR A 178 -0.24 -30.59 8.57
N ASN A 179 -1.07 -31.56 9.01
CA ASN A 179 -1.20 -32.82 8.31
C ASN A 179 -1.87 -32.64 6.94
N GLN A 180 -2.93 -31.83 6.85
CA GLN A 180 -3.55 -31.51 5.57
C GLN A 180 -2.59 -30.73 4.65
N LEU A 181 -1.81 -29.78 5.18
CA LEU A 181 -0.78 -29.06 4.41
C LEU A 181 0.31 -29.98 3.86
N LYS A 182 0.63 -31.05 4.59
CA LYS A 182 1.60 -32.08 4.15
C LYS A 182 1.08 -32.88 2.96
N GLU A 183 -0.22 -33.17 2.90
CA GLU A 183 -0.85 -33.84 1.76
C GLU A 183 -0.93 -32.94 0.53
N ILE A 184 -1.25 -31.65 0.72
CA ILE A 184 -1.39 -30.67 -0.37
C ILE A 184 -0.02 -30.27 -0.95
N ASN A 185 1.01 -30.14 -0.10
CA ASN A 185 2.33 -29.64 -0.47
C ASN A 185 3.44 -30.61 -0.05
N PRO A 186 3.64 -31.72 -0.79
CA PRO A 186 4.64 -32.74 -0.45
C PRO A 186 6.08 -32.19 -0.42
N ASP A 187 6.39 -31.18 -1.22
CA ASP A 187 7.72 -30.53 -1.26
C ASP A 187 8.15 -29.93 0.09
N LYS A 188 7.18 -29.58 0.94
CA LYS A 188 7.40 -29.00 2.28
C LYS A 188 7.03 -29.97 3.40
N ALA A 189 6.84 -31.25 3.09
CA ALA A 189 6.38 -32.24 4.06
C ALA A 189 7.28 -32.34 5.29
N GLU A 190 8.61 -32.31 5.10
CA GLU A 190 9.59 -32.34 6.20
C GLU A 190 9.44 -31.14 7.14
N HIS A 191 9.18 -29.95 6.60
CA HIS A 191 8.96 -28.74 7.39
C HIS A 191 7.70 -28.86 8.26
N TYR A 192 6.58 -29.29 7.67
CA TYR A 192 5.33 -29.47 8.41
C TYR A 192 5.44 -30.59 9.47
N GLN A 193 6.18 -31.65 9.15
CA GLN A 193 6.45 -32.73 10.10
C GLN A 193 7.24 -32.23 11.32
N SER A 194 8.27 -31.40 11.11
CA SER A 194 9.03 -30.79 12.20
C SER A 194 8.15 -29.88 13.09
N GLU A 195 7.25 -29.10 12.49
CA GLU A 195 6.31 -28.25 13.24
C GLU A 195 5.33 -29.10 14.07
N ILE A 196 4.82 -30.21 13.53
CA ILE A 196 3.96 -31.15 14.29
C ILE A 196 4.71 -31.73 15.49
N GLU A 197 5.97 -32.12 15.33
CA GLU A 197 6.79 -32.68 16.42
C GLU A 197 7.04 -31.67 17.54
N LYS A 198 7.27 -30.39 17.20
CA LYS A 198 7.38 -29.31 18.20
C LYS A 198 6.11 -29.14 19.01
N LEU A 199 4.94 -29.34 18.41
CA LEU A 199 3.65 -29.15 19.07
C LEU A 199 3.25 -30.32 19.97
N LYS A 200 3.70 -31.54 19.64
CA LYS A 200 3.48 -32.75 20.44
C LYS A 200 4.37 -32.86 21.67
N LYS A 201 5.43 -32.03 21.75
CA LYS A 201 6.33 -31.92 22.89
C LYS A 201 5.76 -30.97 23.95
#